data_AF-A0A3D0QUL7-F1
#
_entry.id   AF-A0A3D0QUL7-F1
#
_cell.length_a   1.000
_cell.length_b   1.000
_cell.length_c   1.000
_cell.angle_alpha   90.00
_cell.angle_beta   90.00
_cell.angle_gamma   90.00
#
_symmetry.space_group_name_H-M   'P 1'
#
loop_
_entity.id
_entity.type
_entity.pdbx_description
1 polymer ?
#
loop_
_entity_poly.entity_id
_entity_poly.type
_entity_poly.pdbx_seq_one_letter_code
_entity_poly.pdbx_strand_id
1 'polypeptide(L)' 'MSHPRSTGRELAQIAVFAGIIAVLGLVPAIAPFGNAVPITAQSLGIMLCGAILGARRGALAVLVFLALV' A
#
# COMPACT_ATOMS: atom_id res chain seq x y z
N MET A 1 -29.18 -4.93 9.07
CA MET A 1 -28.51 -6.25 9.18
C MET A 1 -27.01 -6.06 8.97
N SER A 2 -26.25 -5.82 10.04
CA SER A 2 -24.79 -5.76 9.98
C SER A 2 -24.24 -7.16 9.71
N HIS A 3 -23.66 -7.38 8.54
CA HIS A 3 -22.91 -8.61 8.30
C HIS A 3 -21.72 -8.64 9.27
N PRO A 4 -21.48 -9.74 10.02
CA PRO A 4 -20.29 -9.87 10.83
C PRO A 4 -19.06 -9.69 9.95
N ARG A 5 -18.14 -8.82 10.36
CA ARG A 5 -16.89 -8.58 9.61
C ARG A 5 -16.07 -9.85 9.68
N SER A 6 -15.75 -10.46 8.54
CA SER A 6 -14.89 -11.64 8.53
C SER A 6 -13.42 -11.21 8.63
N THR A 7 -12.78 -11.53 9.75
CA THR A 7 -11.36 -11.23 10.01
C THR A 7 -10.46 -11.70 8.86
N GLY A 8 -10.74 -12.87 8.28
CA GLY A 8 -9.99 -13.40 7.14
C GLY A 8 -10.03 -12.48 5.90
N ARG A 9 -11.16 -11.82 5.63
CA ARG A 9 -11.27 -10.89 4.52
C ARG A 9 -10.48 -9.61 4.77
N GLU A 10 -10.47 -9.11 6.01
CA GLU A 10 -9.69 -7.93 6.35
C GLU A 10 -8.18 -8.22 6.25
N LEU A 11 -7.73 -9.39 6.72
CA LEU A 11 -6.34 -9.84 6.55
C LEU A 11 -5.96 -9.98 5.07
N ALA A 12 -6.82 -10.61 4.25
CA ALA A 12 -6.57 -10.74 2.82
C ALA A 12 -6.45 -9.37 2.12
N GLN A 13 -7.32 -8.41 2.45
CA GLN A 13 -7.25 -7.05 1.90
C GLN A 13 -5.93 -6.35 2.28
N ILE A 14 -5.51 -6.46 3.54
CA ILE A 14 -4.24 -5.90 4.02
C ILE A 14 -3.06 -6.50 3.26
N ALA A 15 -3.02 -7.84 3.15
CA ALA A 15 -1.93 -8.55 2.48
C ALA A 15 -1.85 -8.23 0.98
N VAL A 16 -2.99 -8.20 0.29
CA VAL A 16 -3.04 -7.86 -1.14
C VAL A 16 -2.55 -6.44 -1.38
N PHE A 17 -2.97 -5.47 -0.56
CA PHE A 17 -2.51 -4.09 -0.72
C PHE A 17 -1.03 -3.89 -0.39
N ALA A 18 -0.50 -4.60 0.61
CA ALA A 18 0.94 -4.63 0.86
C ALA A 18 1.71 -5.16 -0.37
N GLY A 19 1.20 -6.22 -1.01
CA GLY A 19 1.74 -6.74 -2.27
C GLY A 19 1.67 -5.74 -3.43
N ILE A 20 0.57 -4.99 -3.56
CA ILE A 20 0.44 -3.93 -4.58
C ILE A 20 1.49 -2.84 -4.38
N ILE A 21 1.73 -2.38 -3.13
CA ILE A 21 2.78 -1.38 -2.85
C ILE A 21 4.14 -1.91 -3.31
N ALA A 22 4.47 -3.16 -2.97
CA ALA A 22 5.74 -3.78 -3.35
C ALA A 22 5.92 -3.86 -4.87
N VAL A 23 4.88 -4.29 -5.61
CA VAL A 23 4.93 -4.38 -7.07
C VAL A 23 5.07 -3.00 -7.72
N LEU A 24 4.38 -1.98 -7.20
CA LEU A 24 4.54 -0.61 -7.69
C LEU A 24 5.94 -0.03 -7.43
N GLY A 25 6.64 -0.52 -6.40
CA GLY A 25 8.05 -0.20 -6.12
C GLY A 25 9.03 -0.78 -7.14
N LEU A 26 8.64 -1.80 -7.90
CA LEU A 26 9.46 -2.35 -8.99
C LEU A 26 9.47 -1.47 -10.23
N VAL A 27 8.52 -0.54 -10.35
CA VAL A 27 8.46 0.40 -11.47
C VAL A 27 9.63 1.38 -11.36
N PRO A 28 10.48 1.52 -12.40
CA PRO A 28 11.61 2.45 -12.37
C PRO A 28 11.17 3.88 -12.09
N ALA A 29 11.89 4.56 -11.21
CA ALA A 29 11.59 5.94 -10.87
C ALA A 29 12.02 6.91 -11.98
N ILE A 30 11.29 8.01 -12.11
CA ILE A 30 11.63 9.10 -13.03
C ILE A 30 12.23 10.24 -12.21
N ALA A 31 13.45 10.67 -12.54
CA ALA A 31 14.20 11.65 -11.76
C ALA A 31 14.52 12.91 -12.59
N PRO A 32 13.51 13.78 -12.87
CA PRO A 32 13.68 14.93 -13.78
C PRO A 32 14.57 16.03 -13.20
N PHE A 33 14.70 16.10 -11.87
CA PHE A 33 15.53 17.08 -11.15
C PHE A 33 16.78 16.44 -10.54
N GLY A 34 17.32 15.41 -11.20
CA GLY A 34 18.33 14.53 -10.63
C GLY A 34 17.76 13.60 -9.53
N ASN A 35 18.64 12.89 -8.83
CA ASN A 35 18.24 11.86 -7.85
C ASN A 35 17.80 12.40 -6.48
N ALA A 36 17.56 13.72 -6.34
CA ALA A 36 17.17 14.31 -5.06
C ALA A 36 15.74 13.91 -4.64
N VAL A 37 14.79 13.93 -5.58
CA VAL A 37 13.39 13.52 -5.33
C VAL A 37 12.88 12.72 -6.54
N PRO A 38 13.11 11.41 -6.58
CA PRO A 38 12.63 10.56 -7.66
C PRO A 38 11.09 10.42 -7.59
N ILE A 39 10.44 10.54 -8.75
CA ILE A 39 9.00 10.31 -8.91
C ILE A 39 8.78 8.79 -9.04
N THR A 40 8.05 8.20 -8.10
CA THR A 40 7.80 6.76 -8.02
C THR A 40 6.31 6.44 -8.06
N ALA A 41 5.97 5.33 -8.73
CA ALA A 41 4.61 4.78 -8.68
C ALA A 41 4.26 4.21 -7.30
N GLN A 42 5.26 3.87 -6.47
CA GLN A 42 5.08 3.30 -5.13
C GLN A 42 4.24 4.19 -4.21
N SER A 43 4.43 5.51 -4.28
CA SER A 43 3.66 6.48 -3.48
C SER A 43 2.15 6.41 -3.75
N LEU A 44 1.74 6.07 -4.98
CA LEU A 44 0.34 5.82 -5.32
C LEU A 44 -0.23 4.63 -4.55
N GLY A 45 0.56 3.57 -4.36
CA GLY A 45 0.16 2.41 -3.56
C GLY A 45 -0.18 2.78 -2.12
N ILE A 46 0.60 3.68 -1.51
CA ILE A 46 0.37 4.18 -0.15
C ILE A 46 -0.92 5.01 -0.09
N MET A 47 -1.14 5.91 -1.06
CA MET A 47 -2.35 6.72 -1.13
C MET A 47 -3.62 5.86 -1.31
N LEU A 48 -3.55 4.83 -2.17
CA LEU A 48 -4.65 3.89 -2.40
C LEU A 48 -5.00 3.09 -1.14
N CYS A 49 -4.00 2.73 -0.32
CA CYS A 49 -4.26 2.09 0.97
C CYS A 49 -5.15 2.96 1.87
N GLY A 50 -4.82 4.26 1.97
CA GLY A 50 -5.60 5.21 2.74
C GLY A 50 -7.00 5.44 2.17
N ALA A 51 -7.10 5.61 0.85
CA ALA A 51 -8.36 5.90 0.16
C ALA A 51 -9.34 4.71 0.16
N ILE A 52 -8.85 3.48 0.03
CA ILE A 52 -9.69 2.29 -0.17
C ILE A 52 -9.94 1.52 1.14
N LEU A 53 -8.91 1.30 1.97
CA LEU A 53 -9.06 0.51 3.20
C LEU A 53 -9.47 1.35 4.41
N GLY A 54 -9.30 2.67 4.33
CA GLY A 54 -9.45 3.63 5.42
C GLY A 54 -8.25 3.64 6.36
N ALA A 55 -8.25 4.56 7.33
CA ALA A 55 -7.08 4.89 8.15
C ALA A 55 -6.41 3.68 8.83
N ARG A 56 -7.19 2.85 9.56
CA ARG A 56 -6.62 1.73 10.32
C ARG A 56 -6.06 0.61 9.44
N ARG A 57 -6.86 0.12 8.49
CA ARG A 57 -6.48 -1.02 7.64
C ARG A 57 -5.43 -0.62 6.58
N GLY A 58 -5.48 0.62 6.09
CA GLY A 58 -4.45 1.18 5.25
C GLY A 58 -3.11 1.30 5.98
N ALA A 59 -3.11 1.78 7.23
CA ALA A 59 -1.89 1.82 8.05
C ALA A 59 -1.32 0.42 8.28
N LEU A 60 -2.15 -0.59 8.57
CA LEU A 60 -1.68 -1.97 8.70
C LEU A 60 -1.08 -2.52 7.41
N ALA A 61 -1.67 -2.24 6.24
CA ALA A 61 -1.10 -2.66 4.95
C ALA A 61 0.27 -2.04 4.69
N VAL A 62 0.42 -0.74 4.98
CA VAL A 62 1.70 -0.04 4.86
C VAL A 62 2.72 -0.60 5.86
N LEU A 63 2.32 -0.86 7.12
CA LEU A 63 3.20 -1.45 8.12
C LEU A 63 3.68 -2.85 7.72
N VAL A 64 2.80 -3.68 7.16
CA VAL A 64 3.19 -5.01 6.64
C VAL A 64 4.21 -4.85 5.51
N PHE A 65 3.99 -3.94 4.57
CA PHE A 65 4.97 -3.66 3.51
C PHE A 65 6.33 -3.22 4.09
N LEU A 66 6.33 -2.25 5.02
CA LEU A 66 7.55 -1.76 5.67
C LEU A 66 8.26 -2.81 6.53
N ALA A 67 7.55 -3.81 7.03
CA ALA A 67 8.15 -4.91 7.78
C ALA A 67 8.82 -5.96 6.87
N LEU A 68 8.45 -6.00 5.59
CA LEU A 68 8.93 -6.99 4.62
C LEU A 68 10.13 -6.51 3.79
N VAL A 69 10.35 -5.19 3.69
CA VAL A 69 11.39 -4.55 2.87
C VAL A 69 12.38 -3.79 3.73
#